data_AF-E1KMQ1-F1
#
_entry.id   AF-E1KMQ1-F1
#
_cell.length_a   1.000
_cell.length_b   1.000
_cell.length_c   1.000
_cell.angle_alpha   90.00
_cell.angle_beta   90.00
_cell.angle_gamma   90.00
#
_symmetry.space_group_name_H-M   'P 1'
#
loop_
_entity.id
_entity.type
_entity.pdbx_description
1 polymer ?
#
loop_
_entity_poly.entity_id
_entity_poly.type
_entity_poly.pdbx_seq_one_letter_code
_entity_poly.pdbx_strand_id
1 'polypeptide(L)'
;MEIKHRHKIKTEERISQRVLYAIIAISAVFFLLFLVLGVQSPFAASPIITAPILVDALIIFMWVLVGLTFLAMLFSIIRTAKKSSGKAHIVNGIPAYKIAVIVFCGTLLCLILTFALGSAQTMVINGNPFADKFWLKVSEMFVTSSLVMLLVAVGVTIFGATRYNRKERK
;
A
#
# COMPACT_ATOMS: atom_id res chain seq x y z
N MET A 1 -1.75 33.31 13.55
CA MET A 1 -0.99 32.08 13.19
C MET A 1 -1.89 30.97 12.63
N GLU A 2 -3.17 30.91 12.99
CA GLU A 2 -4.14 29.88 12.56
C GLU A 2 -4.50 29.88 11.05
N ILE A 3 -4.63 31.05 10.42
CA ILE A 3 -5.12 31.18 9.04
C ILE A 3 -4.14 30.56 8.03
N LYS A 4 -2.83 30.73 8.26
CA LYS A 4 -1.76 30.17 7.42
C LYS A 4 -1.70 28.64 7.50
N HIS A 5 -2.01 28.08 8.68
CA HIS A 5 -2.03 26.63 8.91
C HIS A 5 -3.20 25.96 8.17
N ARG A 6 -4.39 26.56 8.20
CA ARG A 6 -5.57 26.02 7.49
C ARG A 6 -5.42 26.06 5.97
N HIS A 7 -4.78 27.11 5.42
CA HIS A 7 -4.49 27.18 3.98
C HIS A 7 -3.50 26.09 3.55
N LYS A 8 -2.48 25.80 4.36
CA LYS A 8 -1.50 24.75 4.06
C LYS A 8 -2.13 23.36 4.02
N ILE A 9 -2.99 23.02 4.98
CA ILE A 9 -3.70 21.73 5.01
C ILE A 9 -4.63 21.59 3.81
N LYS A 10 -5.42 22.63 3.50
CA LYS A 10 -6.31 22.64 2.33
C LYS A 10 -5.53 22.43 1.03
N THR A 11 -4.33 23.00 0.90
CA THR A 11 -3.50 22.81 -0.29
C THR A 11 -2.93 21.39 -0.38
N GLU A 12 -2.51 20.78 0.73
CA GLU A 12 -2.00 19.40 0.77
C GLU A 12 -3.08 18.36 0.42
N GLU A 13 -4.28 18.50 0.97
CA GLU A 13 -5.43 17.64 0.67
C GLU A 13 -5.82 17.72 -0.82
N ARG A 14 -5.83 18.93 -1.40
CA ARG A 14 -6.16 19.15 -2.81
C ARG A 14 -5.16 18.47 -3.75
N ILE A 15 -3.87 18.48 -3.39
CA ILE A 15 -2.82 17.80 -4.17
C ILE A 15 -3.02 16.30 -4.11
N SER A 16 -3.21 15.73 -2.91
CA SER A 16 -3.45 14.30 -2.73
C SER A 16 -4.71 13.83 -3.48
N GLN A 17 -5.81 14.57 -3.38
CA GLN A 17 -7.04 14.28 -4.12
C GLN A 17 -6.84 14.31 -5.63
N ARG A 18 -6.14 15.32 -6.16
CA ARG A 18 -5.87 15.41 -7.61
C ARG A 18 -5.07 14.21 -8.11
N VAL A 19 -4.03 13.80 -7.38
CA VAL A 19 -3.23 12.62 -7.73
C VAL A 19 -4.09 11.36 -7.70
N LEU A 20 -4.91 11.18 -6.66
CA LEU A 20 -5.83 10.04 -6.55
C LEU A 20 -6.83 10.00 -7.70
N TYR A 21 -7.49 11.12 -8.01
CA TYR A 21 -8.42 11.19 -9.13
C TYR A 21 -7.74 10.98 -10.48
N ALA A 22 -6.51 11.46 -10.66
CA ALA A 22 -5.74 11.21 -11.87
C ALA A 22 -5.46 9.71 -12.05
N ILE A 23 -5.01 9.02 -10.99
CA ILE A 23 -4.76 7.57 -11.04
C ILE A 23 -6.06 6.82 -11.35
N ILE A 24 -7.18 7.15 -10.68
CA ILE A 24 -8.49 6.52 -10.94
C ILE A 24 -8.92 6.75 -12.38
N ALA A 25 -8.80 7.98 -12.89
CA ALA A 25 -9.19 8.31 -14.27
C ALA A 25 -8.34 7.52 -15.28
N ILE A 26 -7.03 7.45 -15.08
CA ILE A 26 -6.13 6.68 -15.95
C ILE A 26 -6.50 5.19 -15.91
N SER A 27 -6.74 4.62 -14.72
CA SER A 27 -7.17 3.24 -14.57
C SER A 27 -8.52 2.96 -15.25
N ALA A 28 -9.48 3.88 -15.14
CA ALA A 28 -10.78 3.76 -15.81
C ALA A 28 -10.63 3.81 -17.34
N VAL A 29 -9.73 4.67 -17.86
CA VAL A 29 -9.41 4.71 -19.30
C VAL A 29 -8.81 3.39 -19.76
N PHE A 30 -7.84 2.83 -19.04
CA PHE A 30 -7.34 1.49 -19.35
C PHE A 30 -8.48 0.47 -19.39
N PHE A 31 -9.33 0.44 -18.36
CA PHE A 31 -10.45 -0.48 -18.29
C PHE A 31 -11.41 -0.36 -19.49
N LEU A 32 -11.78 0.87 -19.88
CA LEU A 32 -12.62 1.12 -21.06
C LEU A 32 -11.92 0.70 -22.36
N LEU A 33 -10.62 0.94 -22.49
CA LEU A 33 -9.84 0.49 -23.64
C LEU A 33 -9.80 -1.04 -23.73
N PHE A 34 -9.67 -1.74 -22.60
CA PHE A 34 -9.77 -3.21 -22.57
C PHE A 34 -11.14 -3.70 -23.03
N LEU A 35 -12.23 -3.02 -22.65
CA LEU A 35 -13.58 -3.38 -23.09
C LEU A 35 -13.78 -3.18 -24.60
N VAL A 36 -13.26 -2.09 -25.17
CA VAL A 36 -13.45 -1.75 -26.60
C VAL A 36 -12.48 -2.51 -27.51
N LEU A 37 -11.22 -2.63 -27.10
CA LEU A 37 -10.13 -3.19 -27.92
C LEU A 37 -9.88 -4.68 -27.65
N GLY A 38 -10.78 -5.37 -26.94
CA GLY A 38 -10.64 -6.72 -26.35
C GLY A 38 -10.38 -7.89 -27.31
N VAL A 39 -9.73 -7.66 -28.43
CA VAL A 39 -9.29 -8.67 -29.39
C VAL A 39 -8.04 -9.36 -28.88
N GLN A 40 -8.03 -10.67 -29.06
CA GLN A 40 -7.03 -11.61 -28.62
C GLN A 40 -5.78 -11.53 -29.52
N SER A 41 -4.62 -11.23 -28.94
CA SER A 41 -3.30 -11.38 -29.60
C SER A 41 -2.48 -12.46 -28.89
N PRO A 42 -1.74 -13.31 -29.61
CA PRO A 42 -0.87 -14.31 -28.99
C PRO A 42 0.13 -13.61 -28.07
N PHE A 43 0.22 -14.07 -26.82
CA PHE A 43 1.07 -13.45 -25.81
C PHE A 43 2.54 -13.59 -26.21
N ALA A 44 3.28 -12.49 -26.19
CA ALA A 44 4.64 -12.43 -26.74
C ALA A 44 5.61 -13.42 -26.08
N ALA A 45 5.42 -13.74 -24.79
CA ALA A 45 6.27 -14.69 -24.08
C ALA A 45 5.78 -16.16 -24.15
N SER A 46 4.57 -16.42 -24.65
CA SER A 46 4.05 -17.78 -24.83
C SER A 46 2.92 -17.80 -25.86
N PRO A 47 3.13 -18.36 -27.07
CA PRO A 47 2.12 -18.36 -28.14
C PRO A 47 0.88 -19.22 -27.83
N ILE A 48 0.92 -19.97 -26.72
CA ILE A 48 -0.17 -20.83 -26.22
C ILE A 48 -1.18 -20.01 -25.39
N ILE A 49 -0.78 -18.86 -24.86
CA ILE A 49 -1.64 -17.97 -24.06
C ILE A 49 -2.04 -16.80 -24.94
N THR A 50 -3.34 -16.51 -25.00
CA THR A 50 -3.82 -15.37 -25.76
C THR A 50 -4.22 -14.27 -24.78
N ALA A 51 -3.65 -13.08 -24.96
CA ALA A 51 -3.87 -11.93 -24.08
C ALA A 51 -4.55 -10.81 -24.87
N PRO A 52 -5.41 -10.00 -24.22
CA PRO A 52 -5.88 -8.77 -24.84
C PRO A 52 -4.70 -7.86 -25.21
N ILE A 53 -4.84 -7.12 -26.32
CA ILE A 53 -3.77 -6.30 -26.93
C ILE A 53 -3.10 -5.31 -25.95
N LEU A 54 -3.82 -4.82 -24.94
CA LEU A 54 -3.32 -3.82 -24.00
C LEU A 54 -2.65 -4.40 -22.73
N VAL A 55 -2.59 -5.73 -22.57
CA VAL A 55 -2.02 -6.35 -21.36
C VAL A 55 -0.57 -5.92 -21.14
N ASP A 56 0.25 -5.88 -22.19
CA ASP A 56 1.67 -5.51 -22.05
C ASP A 56 1.83 -4.06 -21.59
N ALA A 57 1.06 -3.13 -22.17
CA ALA A 57 1.04 -1.73 -21.77
C ALA A 57 0.54 -1.56 -20.32
N LEU A 58 -0.46 -2.34 -19.91
CA LEU A 58 -0.97 -2.35 -18.53
C LEU A 58 0.07 -2.86 -17.54
N ILE A 59 0.81 -3.92 -17.88
CA ILE A 59 1.89 -4.46 -17.04
C ILE A 59 2.98 -3.40 -16.84
N ILE A 60 3.39 -2.70 -17.90
CA ILE A 60 4.36 -1.60 -17.80
C ILE A 60 3.83 -0.49 -16.89
N PHE A 61 2.57 -0.09 -17.05
CA PHE A 61 1.94 0.90 -16.19
C PHE A 61 1.95 0.48 -14.71
N MET A 62 1.68 -0.80 -14.42
CA MET A 62 1.75 -1.35 -13.07
C MET A 62 3.17 -1.24 -12.48
N TRP A 63 4.21 -1.59 -13.25
CA TRP A 63 5.60 -1.44 -12.81
C TRP A 63 6.00 0.02 -12.57
N VAL A 64 5.51 0.96 -13.38
CA VAL A 64 5.73 2.40 -13.17
C VAL A 64 5.10 2.85 -11.86
N LEU A 65 3.87 2.44 -11.55
CA LEU A 65 3.21 2.76 -10.29
C LEU A 65 3.97 2.19 -9.10
N VAL A 66 4.41 0.93 -9.18
CA VAL A 66 5.25 0.31 -8.15
C VAL A 66 6.51 1.15 -7.94
N GLY A 67 7.26 1.47 -8.99
CA GLY A 67 8.45 2.31 -8.91
C GLY A 67 8.17 3.68 -8.25
N LEU A 68 7.09 4.34 -8.65
CA LEU A 68 6.69 5.64 -8.08
C LEU A 68 6.38 5.55 -6.59
N THR A 69 5.69 4.49 -6.14
CA THR A 69 5.40 4.28 -4.71
C THR A 69 6.66 4.05 -3.89
N PHE A 70 7.61 3.26 -4.39
CA PHE A 70 8.91 3.06 -3.74
C PHE A 70 9.72 4.36 -3.65
N LEU A 71 9.75 5.16 -4.72
CA LEU A 71 10.40 6.48 -4.72
C LEU A 71 9.75 7.44 -3.70
N ALA A 72 8.42 7.48 -3.66
CA ALA A 72 7.68 8.30 -2.69
C ALA A 72 7.94 7.86 -1.25
N MET A 73 7.99 6.54 -1.00
CA MET A 73 8.34 5.98 0.31
C MET A 73 9.75 6.39 0.74
N LEU A 74 10.75 6.21 -0.12
CA LEU A 74 12.13 6.57 0.18
C LEU A 74 12.29 8.07 0.42
N PHE A 75 11.67 8.90 -0.43
CA PHE A 75 11.66 10.36 -0.27
C PHE A 75 11.01 10.78 1.05
N SER A 76 9.90 10.13 1.43
CA SER A 76 9.21 10.38 2.71
C SER A 76 10.11 10.05 3.90
N ILE A 77 10.80 8.91 3.89
CA ILE A 77 11.73 8.50 4.94
C ILE A 77 12.90 9.48 5.05
N ILE A 78 13.56 9.82 3.93
CA ILE A 78 14.69 10.76 3.90
C ILE A 78 14.27 12.13 4.42
N ARG A 79 13.12 12.64 3.96
CA ARG A 79 12.59 13.94 4.40
C ARG A 79 12.23 13.93 5.87
N THR A 80 11.65 12.84 6.37
CA THR A 80 11.32 12.67 7.78
C THR A 80 12.58 12.62 8.64
N ALA A 81 13.60 11.86 8.24
CA ALA A 81 14.88 11.79 8.92
C ALA A 81 15.57 13.17 8.97
N LYS A 82 15.67 13.87 7.84
CA LYS A 82 16.26 15.22 7.77
C LYS A 82 15.52 16.24 8.66
N LYS A 83 14.20 16.15 8.75
CA LYS A 83 13.38 17.08 9.55
C LYS A 83 13.32 16.72 11.05
N SER A 84 13.73 15.52 11.42
CA SER A 84 13.65 15.00 12.81
C SER A 84 14.89 15.33 13.67
N SER A 85 15.84 16.11 13.17
CA SER A 85 17.20 16.24 13.74
C SER A 85 17.35 16.99 15.08
N GLY A 86 16.35 17.04 15.96
CA GLY A 86 16.65 17.59 17.30
C GLY A 86 15.56 17.71 18.36
N LYS A 87 14.28 17.49 18.05
CA LYS A 87 13.22 17.54 19.09
C LYS A 87 12.20 16.44 18.83
N ALA A 88 11.95 15.61 19.85
CA ALA A 88 10.79 14.74 19.86
C ALA A 88 9.56 15.62 19.59
N HIS A 89 8.98 15.50 18.40
CA HIS A 89 7.89 16.37 17.95
C HIS A 89 6.63 16.00 18.74
N ILE A 90 6.44 16.67 19.87
CA ILE A 90 5.24 16.59 20.70
C ILE A 90 4.24 17.58 20.12
N VAL A 91 3.13 17.07 19.58
CA VAL A 91 2.02 17.87 19.09
C VAL A 91 0.90 17.72 20.11
N ASN A 92 0.45 18.82 20.71
CA ASN A 92 -0.63 18.81 21.71
C ASN A 92 -0.41 17.80 22.85
N GLY A 93 0.82 17.74 23.39
CA GLY A 93 1.18 16.80 24.48
C GLY A 93 1.36 15.33 24.05
N ILE A 94 1.09 14.99 22.79
CA ILE A 94 1.22 13.63 22.25
C ILE A 94 2.55 13.51 21.51
N PRO A 95 3.41 12.52 21.84
CA PRO A 95 4.68 12.27 21.15
C PRO A 95 4.42 11.62 19.78
N ALA A 96 3.87 12.40 18.84
CA ALA A 96 3.43 11.94 17.52
C ALA A 96 4.52 11.20 16.74
N TYR A 97 5.77 11.66 16.86
CA TYR A 97 6.92 11.00 16.22
C TYR A 97 7.12 9.56 16.71
N LYS A 98 7.01 9.32 18.03
CA LYS A 98 7.20 7.97 18.60
C LYS A 98 6.11 7.02 18.10
N ILE A 99 4.87 7.49 18.04
CA ILE A 99 3.74 6.71 17.52
C ILE A 99 3.99 6.36 16.05
N ALA A 100 4.36 7.34 15.22
CA ALA A 100 4.63 7.11 13.80
C ALA A 100 5.74 6.08 13.58
N VAL A 101 6.84 6.16 14.35
CA VAL A 101 7.95 5.19 14.28
C VAL A 101 7.50 3.80 14.73
N ILE A 102 6.75 3.69 15.83
CA ILE A 102 6.24 2.39 16.32
C ILE A 102 5.31 1.76 15.29
N VAL A 103 4.39 2.53 14.70
CA VAL A 103 3.47 2.02 13.66
C VAL A 103 4.26 1.58 12.43
N PHE A 104 5.19 2.41 11.94
CA PHE A 104 6.03 2.05 10.80
C PHE A 104 6.85 0.78 11.06
N CYS A 105 7.60 0.73 12.16
CA CYS A 105 8.39 -0.44 12.53
C CYS A 105 7.51 -1.67 12.76
N GLY A 106 6.34 -1.52 13.38
CA GLY A 106 5.38 -2.60 13.60
C GLY A 106 4.85 -3.17 12.28
N THR A 107 4.50 -2.30 11.32
CA THR A 107 4.09 -2.74 9.97
C THR A 107 5.20 -3.44 9.22
N LEU A 108 6.43 -2.89 9.27
CA LEU A 108 7.60 -3.48 8.62
C LEU A 108 7.97 -4.83 9.23
N LEU A 109 7.92 -4.94 10.56
CA LEU A 109 8.17 -6.20 11.28
C LEU A 109 7.14 -7.26 10.90
N CYS A 110 5.85 -6.92 10.86
CA CYS A 110 4.79 -7.84 10.47
C CYS A 110 4.98 -8.34 9.03
N LEU A 111 5.34 -7.44 8.12
CA LEU A 111 5.70 -7.76 6.73
C LEU A 111 6.88 -8.73 6.67
N ILE A 112 7.99 -8.46 7.37
CA ILE A 112 9.17 -9.34 7.39
C ILE A 112 8.84 -10.72 7.97
N LEU A 113 8.08 -10.77 9.07
CA LEU A 113 7.71 -12.03 9.72
C LEU A 113 6.80 -12.87 8.83
N THR A 114 5.78 -12.26 8.20
CA THR A 114 4.88 -12.95 7.28
C THR A 114 5.58 -13.41 6.00
N PHE A 115 6.61 -12.69 5.53
CA PHE A 115 7.45 -13.16 4.43
C PHE A 115 8.31 -14.36 4.81
N ALA A 116 8.93 -14.30 5.99
CA ALA A 116 9.80 -15.37 6.48
C ALA A 116 9.00 -16.67 6.72
N LEU A 117 7.82 -16.54 7.34
CA LEU A 117 6.93 -17.65 7.66
C LEU A 117 6.01 -18.06 6.50
N GLY A 118 5.89 -17.23 5.47
CA GLY A 118 5.01 -17.45 4.32
C GLY A 118 5.37 -18.69 3.51
N SER A 119 4.34 -19.42 3.09
CA SER A 119 4.46 -20.61 2.25
C SER A 119 4.93 -20.23 0.84
N ALA A 120 5.71 -21.11 0.21
CA ALA A 120 6.17 -20.99 -1.18
C ALA A 120 5.65 -22.15 -2.03
N GLN A 121 4.47 -22.68 -1.71
CA GLN A 121 3.88 -23.79 -2.44
C GLN A 121 3.59 -23.39 -3.87
N THR A 122 4.02 -24.24 -4.81
CA THR A 122 3.82 -24.05 -6.25
C THR A 122 2.33 -24.07 -6.58
N MET A 123 1.87 -23.10 -7.35
CA MET A 123 0.47 -23.02 -7.78
C MET A 123 0.36 -23.50 -9.23
N VAL A 124 -0.61 -24.35 -9.53
CA VAL A 124 -0.87 -24.77 -10.92
C VAL A 124 -1.78 -23.73 -11.58
N ILE A 125 -1.30 -23.10 -12.66
CA ILE A 125 -2.06 -22.12 -13.44
C ILE A 125 -2.17 -22.68 -14.87
N ASN A 126 -3.40 -22.95 -15.32
CA ASN A 126 -3.67 -23.52 -16.65
C ASN A 126 -2.84 -24.78 -16.96
N GLY A 127 -2.69 -25.67 -15.98
CA GLY A 127 -1.93 -26.93 -16.09
C GLY A 127 -0.41 -26.80 -15.97
N ASN A 128 0.14 -25.57 -15.91
CA ASN A 128 1.57 -25.34 -15.74
C ASN A 128 1.88 -24.94 -14.29
N PRO A 129 2.91 -25.53 -13.65
CA PRO A 129 3.31 -25.14 -12.31
C PRO A 129 4.00 -23.77 -12.32
N PHE A 130 3.41 -22.80 -11.64
CA PHE A 130 4.07 -21.55 -11.29
C PHE A 130 4.98 -21.80 -10.07
N ALA A 131 6.29 -21.80 -10.32
CA ALA A 131 7.30 -22.21 -9.35
C ALA A 131 8.17 -21.05 -8.83
N ASP A 132 7.86 -19.80 -9.18
CA ASP A 132 8.62 -18.66 -8.68
C ASP A 132 8.32 -18.40 -7.21
N LYS A 133 9.20 -18.94 -6.36
CA LYS A 133 9.09 -18.90 -4.90
C LYS A 133 9.11 -17.47 -4.36
N PHE A 134 9.80 -16.55 -5.03
CA PHE A 134 9.88 -15.17 -4.55
C PHE A 134 8.51 -14.50 -4.68
N TRP A 135 7.92 -14.51 -5.86
CA TRP A 135 6.61 -13.90 -6.10
C TRP A 135 5.48 -14.58 -5.34
N LEU A 136 5.55 -15.91 -5.20
CA LEU A 136 4.60 -16.66 -4.35
C LEU A 136 4.66 -16.18 -2.90
N LYS A 137 5.85 -16.05 -2.33
CA LYS A 137 6.01 -15.55 -0.95
C LYS A 137 5.60 -14.09 -0.80
N VAL A 138 5.95 -13.23 -1.76
CA VAL A 138 5.58 -11.81 -1.73
C VAL A 138 4.06 -11.65 -1.71
N SER A 139 3.34 -12.41 -2.54
CA SER A 139 1.87 -12.40 -2.55
C SER A 139 1.30 -12.87 -1.21
N GLU A 140 1.79 -14.00 -0.69
CA GLU A 140 1.31 -14.59 0.56
C GLU A 140 1.55 -13.67 1.77
N MET A 141 2.71 -13.01 1.80
CA MET A 141 3.10 -12.02 2.79
C MET A 141 2.10 -10.86 2.87
N PHE A 142 1.68 -10.29 1.74
CA PHE A 142 0.72 -9.19 1.73
C PHE A 142 -0.67 -9.62 2.22
N VAL A 143 -1.15 -10.78 1.78
CA VAL A 143 -2.45 -11.31 2.22
C VAL A 143 -2.43 -11.55 3.73
N THR A 144 -1.43 -12.28 4.23
CA THR A 144 -1.35 -12.66 5.64
C THR A 144 -1.15 -11.44 6.54
N SER A 145 -0.25 -10.51 6.16
CA SER A 145 -0.02 -9.30 6.94
C SER A 145 -1.25 -8.40 7.02
N SER A 146 -2.02 -8.28 5.93
CA SER A 146 -3.28 -7.50 5.94
C SER A 146 -4.31 -8.09 6.90
N LEU A 147 -4.42 -9.43 6.95
CA LEU A 147 -5.34 -10.14 7.83
C LEU A 147 -4.91 -10.01 9.30
N VAL A 148 -3.62 -10.17 9.58
CA VAL A 148 -3.06 -9.95 10.93
C VAL A 148 -3.31 -8.52 11.40
N MET A 149 -3.03 -7.52 10.55
CA MET A 149 -3.27 -6.12 10.87
C MET A 149 -4.74 -5.81 11.10
N LEU A 150 -5.64 -6.41 10.33
CA LEU A 150 -7.08 -6.28 10.52
C LEU A 150 -7.51 -6.82 11.89
N LEU A 151 -7.05 -8.02 12.27
CA LEU A 151 -7.34 -8.62 13.58
C LEU A 151 -6.80 -7.77 14.73
N VAL A 152 -5.56 -7.25 14.60
CA VAL A 152 -4.97 -6.34 15.58
C VAL A 152 -5.79 -5.06 15.70
N ALA A 153 -6.23 -4.47 14.58
CA ALA A 153 -7.07 -3.28 14.59
C ALA A 153 -8.40 -3.54 15.32
N VAL A 154 -9.08 -4.65 15.02
CA VAL A 154 -10.30 -5.05 15.73
C VAL A 154 -10.03 -5.19 17.24
N GLY A 155 -8.99 -5.92 17.64
CA GLY A 155 -8.64 -6.10 19.06
C GLY A 155 -8.35 -4.78 19.78
N VAL A 156 -7.58 -3.89 19.16
CA VAL A 156 -7.23 -2.58 19.74
C VAL A 156 -8.45 -1.67 19.86
N THR A 157 -9.36 -1.68 18.88
CA THR A 157 -10.59 -0.87 18.93
C THR A 157 -11.53 -1.32 20.05
N ILE A 158 -11.72 -2.63 20.24
CA ILE A 158 -12.53 -3.19 21.34
C ILE A 158 -11.92 -2.81 22.70
N PHE A 159 -10.60 -2.99 22.85
CA PHE A 159 -9.89 -2.63 24.08
C PHE A 159 -10.01 -1.11 24.37
N GLY A 160 -9.84 -0.28 23.35
CA GLY A 160 -9.98 1.17 23.43
C GLY A 160 -11.37 1.60 23.88
N ALA A 161 -12.42 1.09 23.24
CA ALA A 161 -13.82 1.38 23.58
C ALA A 161 -14.16 0.96 25.02
N THR A 162 -13.69 -0.23 25.44
CA THR A 162 -13.90 -0.75 26.80
C THR A 162 -13.25 0.14 27.85
N ARG A 163 -12.02 0.62 27.58
CA ARG A 163 -11.29 1.48 28.52
C ARG A 163 -11.84 2.91 28.57
N TYR A 164 -12.27 3.45 27.42
CA TYR A 164 -12.89 4.77 27.33
C TYR A 164 -14.19 4.83 28.15
N ASN A 165 -15.08 3.84 27.96
CA ASN A 165 -16.35 3.76 28.68
C ASN A 165 -16.18 3.56 30.20
N ARG A 166 -15.04 3.00 30.66
CA ARG A 166 -14.73 2.88 32.09
C ARG A 166 -14.26 4.20 32.70
N LYS A 167 -13.72 5.13 31.90
CA LYS A 167 -13.23 6.43 32.36
C LYS A 167 -14.32 7.48 32.46
N GLU A 168 -15.36 7.41 31.62
CA GLU A 168 -16.54 8.31 31.73
C GLU A 168 -17.48 7.97 32.90
N ARG A 169 -17.37 6.75 33.46
CA ARG A 169 -18.20 6.31 34.60
C ARG A 169 -17.54 6.48 35.97
N LYS A 170 -16.46 7.25 36.06
CA LYS A 170 -15.81 7.68 37.31
C LYS A 170 -15.74 9.19 37.34
#